data_AF-A0A2V9LB57-F1
#
_entry.id   AF-A0A2V9LB57-F1
#
_cell.length_a   1.000
_cell.length_b   1.000
_cell.length_c   1.000
_cell.angle_alpha   90.00
_cell.angle_beta   90.00
_cell.angle_gamma   90.00
#
_symmetry.space_group_name_H-M   'P 1'
#
loop_
_entity.id
_entity.type
_entity.pdbx_description
1 polymer ?
#
loop_
_entity_poly.entity_id
_entity_poly.type
_entity_poly.pdbx_seq_one_letter_code
_entity_poly.pdbx_strand_id
1 'polypeptide(L)' 'IKFLIANGAEVNATDALGETALIMAARAGNEDIVKTLIKARANVNAKDAEGRTALSSAHQLGYTGISQLLKRAGGHD' A
#
# COMPACT_ATOMS: atom_id res chain seq x y z
N ILE A 1 -0.12 12.84 -3.98
CA ILE A 1 -0.93 12.03 -3.03
C ILE A 1 -1.41 12.81 -1.80
N LYS A 2 -0.55 13.51 -1.04
CA LYS A 2 -0.95 14.24 0.19
C LYS A 2 -2.10 15.24 -0.02
N PHE A 3 -2.01 16.04 -1.09
CA PHE A 3 -3.07 16.98 -1.47
C PHE A 3 -4.39 16.27 -1.79
N LEU A 4 -4.35 15.16 -2.54
CA LEU A 4 -5.54 14.41 -2.92
C LEU A 4 -6.26 13.84 -1.69
N ILE A 5 -5.51 13.21 -0.78
CA ILE A 5 -6.07 12.66 0.48
C ILE A 5 -6.66 13.77 1.34
N ALA A 6 -5.99 14.92 1.44
CA ALA A 6 -6.50 16.07 2.19
C ALA A 6 -7.79 16.67 1.58
N ASN A 7 -8.04 16.44 0.29
CA ASN A 7 -9.26 16.86 -0.41
C ASN A 7 -10.32 15.75 -0.48
N GLY A 8 -10.24 14.74 0.40
CA GLY A 8 -11.26 13.70 0.51
C GLY A 8 -11.15 12.58 -0.51
N ALA A 9 -10.01 12.44 -1.21
CA ALA A 9 -9.78 11.26 -2.04
C ALA A 9 -9.83 10.00 -1.18
N GLU A 10 -10.59 9.01 -1.64
CA GLU A 10 -10.74 7.73 -0.96
C GLU A 10 -9.41 6.97 -0.97
N VAL A 11 -8.76 6.88 0.19
CA VAL A 11 -7.41 6.31 0.34
C VAL A 11 -7.34 4.83 -0.07
N ASN A 12 -8.48 4.13 -0.02
CA ASN A 12 -8.61 2.71 -0.32
C ASN A 12 -9.29 2.44 -1.67
N ALA A 13 -9.49 3.47 -2.50
CA ALA A 13 -10.02 3.27 -3.84
C ALA A 13 -9.15 2.26 -4.61
N THR A 14 -9.81 1.41 -5.38
CA THR A 14 -9.16 0.41 -6.20
C THR A 14 -9.32 0.74 -7.67
N ASP A 15 -8.33 0.37 -8.47
CA ASP A 15 -8.46 0.37 -9.93
C ASP A 15 -9.21 -0.88 -10.44
N ALA A 16 -9.22 -1.08 -11.76
CA ALA A 16 -9.88 -2.22 -12.41
C ALA A 16 -9.26 -3.59 -12.06
N LEU A 17 -8.04 -3.61 -11.51
CA LEU A 17 -7.35 -4.83 -11.06
C LEU A 17 -7.51 -5.06 -9.54
N GLY A 18 -8.31 -4.22 -8.87
CA GLY A 18 -8.46 -4.27 -7.42
C GLY A 18 -7.25 -3.66 -6.69
N GLU A 19 -6.34 -2.98 -7.38
CA GLU A 19 -5.14 -2.45 -6.75
C GLU A 19 -5.43 -1.15 -6.02
N THR A 20 -5.03 -1.10 -4.75
CA THR A 20 -5.01 0.15 -3.99
C THR A 20 -3.74 0.93 -4.29
N ALA A 21 -3.78 2.25 -4.03
CA ALA A 21 -2.57 3.08 -4.08
C ALA A 21 -1.42 2.53 -3.22
N LEU A 22 -1.73 1.80 -2.13
CA LEU A 22 -0.73 1.20 -1.26
C LEU A 22 -0.05 -0.02 -1.90
N ILE A 23 -0.81 -0.88 -2.59
CA ILE A 23 -0.26 -2.01 -3.36
C ILE A 23 0.66 -1.48 -4.46
N MET A 24 0.19 -0.50 -5.23
CA MET A 24 0.98 0.12 -6.30
C MET A 24 2.28 0.77 -5.77
N ALA A 25 2.20 1.48 -4.64
CA ALA A 25 3.38 2.12 -4.03
C ALA A 25 4.40 1.10 -3.50
N ALA A 26 3.93 0.02 -2.88
CA ALA A 26 4.79 -1.06 -2.42
C ALA A 26 5.45 -1.80 -3.59
N ARG A 27 4.70 -2.09 -4.65
CA ARG A 27 5.23 -2.71 -5.88
C ARG A 27 6.22 -1.81 -6.61
N ALA A 28 6.04 -0.50 -6.55
CA ALA A 28 6.98 0.47 -7.14
C ALA A 28 8.22 0.74 -6.28
N GLY A 29 8.32 0.18 -5.06
CA GLY A 29 9.44 0.44 -4.16
C GLY A 29 9.46 1.85 -3.56
N ASN A 30 8.32 2.57 -3.57
CA ASN A 30 8.28 3.97 -3.13
C ASN A 30 7.92 4.09 -1.64
N GLU A 31 8.96 4.04 -0.79
CA GLU A 31 8.82 4.05 0.66
C GLU A 31 8.11 5.31 1.20
N ASP A 32 8.34 6.48 0.61
CA ASP A 32 7.75 7.74 1.07
C ASP A 32 6.23 7.81 0.83
N ILE A 33 5.79 7.27 -0.32
CA ILE A 33 4.36 7.14 -0.62
C ILE A 33 3.74 6.09 0.32
N VAL A 34 4.39 4.95 0.55
CA VAL A 34 3.92 3.93 1.51
C VAL A 34 3.71 4.54 2.90
N LYS A 35 4.71 5.27 3.44
CA LYS A 35 4.58 5.96 4.73
C LYS A 35 3.43 6.96 4.73
N THR A 36 3.25 7.69 3.65
CA THR A 36 2.17 8.69 3.53
C THR A 36 0.80 8.02 3.55
N LEU A 37 0.62 6.91 2.84
CA LEU A 37 -0.64 6.17 2.78
C LEU A 37 -0.97 5.48 4.11
N ILE A 38 0.03 4.89 4.79
CA ILE A 38 -0.14 4.34 6.15
C ILE A 38 -0.60 5.43 7.13
N LYS A 39 0.03 6.61 7.10
CA LYS A 39 -0.38 7.76 7.92
C LYS A 39 -1.81 8.22 7.62
N ALA A 40 -2.24 8.06 6.37
CA ALA A 40 -3.60 8.34 5.92
C ALA A 40 -4.60 7.20 6.22
N ARG A 41 -4.23 6.20 7.03
CA ARG A 41 -5.07 5.06 7.40
C ARG A 41 -5.51 4.19 6.21
N ALA A 42 -4.64 4.06 5.20
CA ALA A 42 -4.84 3.07 4.15
C ALA A 42 -4.98 1.65 4.76
N ASN A 43 -5.86 0.83 4.16
CA ASN A 43 -6.02 -0.57 4.53
C ASN A 43 -4.79 -1.35 4.10
N VAL A 44 -3.91 -1.64 5.05
CA VAL A 44 -2.64 -2.35 4.84
C VAL A 44 -2.81 -3.80 4.38
N ASN A 45 -3.98 -4.39 4.63
CA ASN A 45 -4.32 -5.77 4.30
C ASN A 45 -5.28 -5.88 3.11
N ALA A 46 -5.49 -4.78 2.36
CA ALA A 46 -6.25 -4.84 1.13
C ALA A 46 -5.59 -5.82 0.15
N LYS A 47 -6.43 -6.56 -0.58
CA LYS A 47 -6.02 -7.53 -1.59
C LYS A 47 -6.48 -7.08 -2.96
N ASP A 48 -5.61 -7.21 -3.95
CA ASP A 48 -5.99 -7.05 -5.34
C ASP A 48 -6.79 -8.26 -5.86
N ALA A 49 -7.20 -8.24 -7.13
CA ALA A 49 -7.95 -9.33 -7.74
C ALA A 49 -7.20 -10.67 -7.76
N GLU A 50 -5.88 -10.67 -7.61
CA GLU A 50 -5.04 -11.87 -7.51
C GLU A 50 -4.78 -12.30 -6.05
N GLY A 51 -5.37 -11.61 -5.08
CA GLY A 51 -5.19 -11.88 -3.66
C GLY A 51 -3.89 -11.34 -3.07
N ARG A 52 -3.14 -10.52 -3.82
CA ARG A 52 -1.85 -9.94 -3.38
C ARG A 52 -2.08 -8.73 -2.49
N THR A 53 -1.28 -8.62 -1.44
CA THR A 53 -1.25 -7.44 -0.56
C THR A 53 -0.08 -6.54 -0.94
N ALA A 54 -0.04 -5.35 -0.33
CA ALA A 54 1.14 -4.50 -0.41
C ALA A 54 2.38 -5.20 0.17
N LEU A 55 2.21 -6.02 1.22
CA LEU A 55 3.29 -6.74 1.87
C LEU A 55 3.83 -7.88 0.98
N SER A 56 2.95 -8.68 0.39
CA SER A 56 3.36 -9.76 -0.52
C SER A 56 4.13 -9.20 -1.73
N SER A 57 3.67 -8.06 -2.27
CA SER A 57 4.34 -7.36 -3.37
C SER A 57 5.74 -6.87 -2.97
N ALA A 58 5.88 -6.27 -1.79
CA ALA A 58 7.18 -5.80 -1.28
C ALA A 58 8.14 -6.95 -0.97
N HIS A 59 7.65 -8.09 -0.44
CA HIS A 59 8.45 -9.29 -0.22
C HIS A 59 8.96 -9.88 -1.55
N GLN A 60 8.08 -10.06 -2.53
CA GLN A 60 8.42 -10.66 -3.82
C GLN A 60 9.52 -9.86 -4.56
N LEU A 61 9.52 -8.55 -4.39
CA LEU A 61 10.49 -7.65 -5.03
C LEU A 61 11.71 -7.32 -4.15
N GLY A 62 11.78 -7.86 -2.92
CA GLY A 62 12.93 -7.69 -2.03
C GLY A 62 13.02 -6.31 -1.34
N TYR A 63 11.92 -5.55 -1.26
CA TYR A 63 11.90 -4.22 -0.63
C TYR A 63 11.77 -4.32 0.89
N THR A 64 12.85 -4.75 1.54
CA THR A 64 12.90 -5.03 2.99
C THR A 64 12.42 -3.85 3.85
N GLY A 65 12.77 -2.61 3.51
CA GLY A 65 12.32 -1.42 4.25
C GLY A 65 10.79 -1.25 4.23
N ILE A 66 10.19 -1.41 3.06
CA ILE A 66 8.73 -1.34 2.86
C ILE A 66 8.04 -2.50 3.56
N SER A 67 8.56 -3.72 3.44
CA SER A 67 8.01 -4.91 4.12
C SER A 67 7.99 -4.72 5.64
N GLN A 68 9.04 -4.13 6.22
CA GLN A 68 9.09 -3.82 7.65
C GLN A 68 8.08 -2.73 8.04
N LEU A 69 7.93 -1.68 7.24
CA LEU A 69 6.93 -0.64 7.49
C LEU A 69 5.51 -1.19 7.48
N LEU A 70 5.19 -2.03 6.48
CA LEU A 70 3.88 -2.65 6.36
C LEU A 70 3.59 -3.61 7.52
N LYS A 71 4.55 -4.47 7.90
CA LYS A 71 4.42 -5.34 9.09
C LYS A 71 4.16 -4.55 10.36
N ARG A 72 4.90 -3.46 10.59
CA ARG A 72 4.70 -2.57 11.75
C ARG A 72 3.34 -1.89 11.75
N ALA A 73 2.77 -1.66 10.57
CA ALA A 73 1.43 -1.11 10.40
C ALA A 73 0.31 -2.17 10.51
N GLY A 74 0.64 -3.43 10.81
CA GLY A 74 -0.31 -4.54 10.93
C GLY A 74 -0.52 -5.35 9.64
N GLY A 75 0.34 -5.15 8.64
CA GLY A 75 0.34 -5.88 7.38
C GLY A 75 0.72 -7.36 7.55
N HIS A 76 -0.08 -8.24 6.96
CA HIS A 76 0.17 -9.68 6.86
C HIS A 76 -0.40 -10.23 5.54
N ASP A 77 0.03 -11.41 5.12
CA ASP A 77 -0.41 -12.06 3.88
C ASP A 77 -1.68 -12.92 4.08
#